data_AF-A0AAV5EI48-F1
#
_entry.id   AF-A0AAV5EI48-F1
#
_cell.length_a   1.000
_cell.length_b   1.000
_cell.length_c   1.000
_cell.angle_alpha   90.00
_cell.angle_beta   90.00
_cell.angle_gamma   90.00
#
_symmetry.space_group_name_H-M   'P 1'
#
loop_
_entity.id
_entity.type
_entity.pdbx_description
1 polymer ?
#
loop_
_entity_poly.entity_id
_entity_poly.type
_entity_poly.pdbx_seq_one_letter_code
_entity_poly.pdbx_strand_id
1 'polypeptide(L)'
;MASGGGRTPANFATRQKARAPQGSVKIVKLCQQLGLGEGGFYRPGYRDGAKLSLRMMCLGMNWDPDSCSYGHKRPFDNAQPPNIPEELRKFVQDAIQVSHEFLEQSMGVANAVEKLPSMSPDICLVNFYGTSGKLGLHQVHELLSPMI
;
A
#
# COMPACT_ATOMS: atom_id res chain seq x y z
N MET A 1 -4.41 -30.09 22.50
CA MET A 1 -3.91 -29.51 21.23
C MET A 1 -4.98 -28.56 20.73
N ALA A 2 -4.77 -27.24 20.86
CA ALA A 2 -5.72 -26.24 20.38
C ALA A 2 -5.28 -25.78 18.99
N SER A 3 -6.03 -26.14 17.96
CA SER A 3 -5.86 -25.63 16.60
C SER A 3 -6.32 -24.17 16.56
N GLY A 4 -5.38 -23.25 16.70
CA GLY A 4 -5.59 -21.80 16.52
C GLY A 4 -5.79 -21.47 15.04
N GLY A 5 -6.93 -21.84 14.48
CA GLY A 5 -7.38 -21.37 13.16
C GLY A 5 -7.93 -19.97 13.28
N GLY A 6 -7.07 -18.95 13.19
CA GLY A 6 -7.52 -17.57 13.05
C GLY A 6 -8.41 -17.44 11.81
N ARG A 7 -9.66 -17.03 11.98
CA ARG A 7 -10.54 -16.74 10.84
C ARG A 7 -9.96 -15.56 10.07
N THR A 8 -9.59 -15.81 8.82
CA THR A 8 -9.34 -14.76 7.85
C THR A 8 -10.61 -13.91 7.69
N PRO A 9 -10.56 -12.58 7.75
CA PRO A 9 -11.73 -11.73 7.49
C PRO A 9 -12.35 -12.07 6.13
N ALA A 10 -13.68 -12.00 6.02
CA ALA A 10 -14.44 -12.47 4.86
C ALA A 10 -14.08 -11.79 3.51
N ASN A 11 -13.33 -10.68 3.56
CA ASN A 11 -12.95 -9.89 2.38
C ASN A 11 -11.42 -9.86 2.19
N PHE A 12 -10.68 -10.80 2.79
CA PHE A 12 -9.22 -10.82 2.74
C PHE A 12 -8.72 -12.05 1.97
N ALA A 13 -8.16 -11.81 0.79
CA ALA A 13 -7.48 -12.83 0.01
C ALA A 13 -5.96 -12.78 0.29
N THR A 14 -5.36 -13.94 0.59
CA THR A 14 -3.90 -14.05 0.70
C THR A 14 -3.35 -14.88 -0.44
N ARG A 15 -2.30 -14.39 -1.09
CA ARG A 15 -1.57 -15.13 -2.13
C ARG A 15 -0.12 -15.31 -1.69
N GLN A 16 0.24 -16.54 -1.30
CA GLN A 16 1.56 -16.85 -0.73
C GLN A 16 2.74 -16.65 -1.71
N LYS A 17 2.49 -16.67 -3.02
CA LYS A 17 3.47 -16.30 -4.06
C LYS A 17 2.76 -15.57 -5.19
N ALA A 18 2.64 -14.25 -5.07
CA ALA A 18 1.94 -13.44 -6.06
C ALA A 18 2.76 -13.13 -7.33
N ARG A 19 4.09 -13.36 -7.34
CA ARG A 19 4.95 -12.88 -8.44
C ARG A 19 6.03 -13.85 -8.92
N ALA A 20 6.24 -13.81 -10.23
CA ALA A 20 7.44 -14.34 -10.87
C ALA A 20 8.68 -13.52 -10.44
N PRO A 21 9.86 -14.14 -10.27
CA PRO A 21 11.07 -13.49 -9.73
C PRO A 21 11.46 -12.18 -10.44
N GLN A 22 11.26 -12.10 -11.75
CA GLN A 22 11.62 -10.93 -12.56
C GLN A 22 10.75 -9.71 -12.27
N GLY A 23 9.47 -9.90 -11.94
CA GLY A 23 8.54 -8.81 -11.59
C GLY A 23 8.91 -8.13 -10.28
N SER A 24 9.41 -8.90 -9.31
CA SER A 24 9.87 -8.38 -8.03
C SER A 24 11.12 -7.51 -8.17
N VAL A 25 12.07 -7.89 -9.05
CA VAL A 25 13.30 -7.10 -9.28
C VAL A 25 13.01 -5.73 -9.90
N LYS A 26 12.09 -5.67 -10.87
CA LYS A 26 11.75 -4.40 -11.55
C LYS A 26 11.17 -3.37 -10.57
N ILE A 27 10.28 -3.81 -9.69
CA ILE A 27 9.64 -2.93 -8.69
C ILE A 27 10.66 -2.43 -7.69
N VAL A 28 11.55 -3.30 -7.21
CA VAL A 28 12.60 -2.89 -6.27
C VAL A 28 13.49 -1.81 -6.92
N LYS A 29 13.91 -1.99 -8.17
CA LYS A 29 14.73 -0.99 -8.88
C LYS A 29 13.98 0.33 -9.08
N LEU A 30 12.71 0.27 -9.47
CA LEU A 30 11.85 1.43 -9.63
C LEU A 30 11.72 2.22 -8.32
N CYS A 31 11.40 1.53 -7.21
CA CYS A 31 11.30 2.15 -5.90
C CYS A 31 12.64 2.71 -5.40
N GLN A 32 13.78 2.07 -5.73
CA GLN A 32 15.11 2.60 -5.42
C GLN A 32 15.37 3.91 -6.17
N GLN A 33 15.08 3.97 -7.46
CA GLN A 33 15.28 5.18 -8.27
C GLN A 33 14.43 6.35 -7.77
N LEU A 34 13.11 6.12 -7.59
CA LEU A 34 12.20 7.13 -7.05
C LEU A 34 12.59 7.53 -5.62
N GLY A 35 13.03 6.58 -4.82
CA GLY A 35 13.42 6.76 -3.44
C GLY A 35 14.64 7.65 -3.22
N LEU A 36 15.49 7.83 -4.24
CA LEU A 36 16.66 8.72 -4.21
C LEU A 36 16.37 10.11 -4.78
N GLY A 37 15.23 10.30 -5.45
CA GLY A 37 14.82 11.56 -6.06
C GLY A 37 14.05 12.50 -5.14
N GLU A 38 13.57 13.61 -5.70
CA GLU A 38 12.65 14.52 -5.03
C GLU A 38 11.34 13.78 -4.65
N GLY A 39 10.82 14.04 -3.46
CA GLY A 39 9.68 13.29 -2.94
C GLY A 39 10.02 11.85 -2.49
N GLY A 40 11.29 11.44 -2.56
CA GLY A 40 11.78 10.10 -2.23
C GLY A 40 11.78 9.76 -0.74
N PHE A 41 12.52 8.72 -0.36
CA PHE A 41 12.44 8.15 0.99
C PHE A 41 12.86 9.13 2.09
N TYR A 42 12.04 9.22 3.13
CA TYR A 42 12.36 9.91 4.38
C TYR A 42 12.05 8.99 5.57
N ARG A 43 12.51 9.37 6.76
CA ARG A 43 12.14 8.68 8.01
C ARG A 43 11.03 9.49 8.70
N PRO A 44 9.80 8.98 8.76
CA PRO A 44 8.68 9.64 9.44
C PRO A 44 8.98 9.95 10.89
N GLY A 45 8.59 11.14 11.30
CA GLY A 45 8.57 11.56 12.70
C GLY A 45 7.21 12.15 13.05
N TYR A 46 6.92 12.15 14.35
CA TYR A 46 5.76 12.80 14.95
C TYR A 46 6.20 14.06 15.70
N ARG A 47 5.28 14.98 16.00
CA ARG A 47 5.55 16.21 16.80
C ARG A 47 6.21 15.96 18.15
N ASP A 48 5.97 14.81 18.77
CA ASP A 48 6.57 14.42 20.05
C ASP A 48 8.04 13.96 19.92
N GLY A 49 8.59 13.93 18.70
CA GLY A 49 9.95 13.51 18.40
C GLY A 49 10.10 12.01 18.16
N ALA A 50 9.06 11.21 18.36
CA ALA A 50 9.07 9.80 18.01
C ALA A 50 9.26 9.64 16.49
N LYS A 51 9.95 8.57 16.08
CA LYS A 51 10.19 8.26 14.66
C LYS A 51 9.83 6.83 14.35
N LEU A 52 9.20 6.61 13.21
CA LEU A 52 8.93 5.25 12.75
C LEU A 52 10.23 4.48 12.51
N SER A 53 10.16 3.17 12.68
CA SER A 53 11.28 2.24 12.44
C SER A 53 11.30 1.75 11.00
N LEU A 54 11.02 2.65 10.05
CA LEU A 54 11.02 2.41 8.62
C LEU A 54 11.36 3.71 7.88
N ARG A 55 11.67 3.61 6.59
CA ARG A 55 11.63 4.76 5.68
C ARG A 55 10.39 4.67 4.82
N MET A 56 9.78 5.80 4.52
CA MET A 56 8.62 5.86 3.64
C MET A 56 8.80 6.89 2.53
N MET A 57 8.11 6.65 1.42
CA MET A 57 7.77 7.67 0.43
C MET A 57 6.35 7.41 -0.04
N CYS A 58 5.70 8.44 -0.56
CA CYS A 58 4.38 8.32 -1.18
C CYS A 58 4.54 8.47 -2.70
N LEU A 59 3.63 7.87 -3.46
CA LEU A 59 3.43 8.11 -4.89
C LEU A 59 1.96 8.50 -5.10
N GLY A 60 1.71 9.49 -5.95
CA GLY A 60 0.39 10.10 -6.13
C GLY A 60 0.12 11.16 -5.07
N MET A 61 -0.77 10.87 -4.11
CA MET A 61 -0.99 11.76 -2.95
C MET A 61 -0.01 11.46 -1.80
N ASN A 62 0.35 12.49 -1.05
CA ASN A 62 1.13 12.38 0.17
C ASN A 62 0.22 11.98 1.34
N TRP A 63 0.61 10.97 2.11
CA TRP A 63 0.08 10.75 3.45
C TRP A 63 1.06 11.33 4.48
N ASP A 64 0.58 12.25 5.31
CA ASP A 64 1.38 12.86 6.36
C ASP A 64 1.15 12.13 7.70
N PRO A 65 2.19 11.51 8.29
CA PRO A 65 2.07 10.73 9.52
C PRO A 65 1.74 11.57 10.75
N ASP A 66 2.04 12.88 10.73
CA ASP A 66 1.86 13.76 11.88
C ASP A 66 0.43 14.32 11.95
N SER A 67 -0.12 14.76 10.82
CA SER A 67 -1.52 15.19 10.73
C SER A 67 -2.52 14.06 10.46
N CYS A 68 -2.04 12.85 10.17
CA CYS A 68 -2.86 11.69 9.76
C CYS A 68 -3.75 12.00 8.55
N SER A 69 -3.30 12.84 7.62
CA SER A 69 -4.13 13.33 6.51
C SER A 69 -3.44 13.18 5.16
N TYR A 70 -4.23 13.19 4.08
CA TYR A 70 -3.71 13.21 2.72
C TYR A 70 -3.61 14.63 2.17
N GLY A 71 -2.59 14.86 1.33
CA GLY A 71 -2.40 16.11 0.62
C GLY A 71 -1.53 15.95 -0.61
N HIS A 72 -1.28 17.05 -1.33
CA HIS A 72 -0.49 17.01 -2.57
C HIS A 72 1.02 17.16 -2.35
N LYS A 73 1.45 17.63 -1.17
CA LYS A 73 2.86 17.92 -0.87
C LYS A 73 3.20 17.51 0.56
N ARG A 74 4.48 17.22 0.80
CA ARG A 74 5.01 16.95 2.13
C ARG A 74 5.15 18.23 2.95
N PRO A 75 4.59 18.32 4.16
CA PRO A 75 4.64 19.57 4.93
C PRO A 75 6.04 20.06 5.30
N PHE A 76 7.00 19.15 5.51
CA PHE A 76 8.31 19.50 6.05
C PHE A 76 9.33 19.97 5.01
N ASP A 77 9.15 19.65 3.72
CA ASP A 77 10.06 20.05 2.64
C ASP A 77 9.35 20.51 1.36
N ASN A 78 8.01 20.57 1.37
CA ASN A 78 7.16 20.96 0.25
C ASN A 78 7.33 20.10 -1.01
N ALA A 79 7.98 18.94 -0.91
CA ALA A 79 8.19 18.07 -2.05
C ALA A 79 6.86 17.44 -2.49
N GLN A 80 6.66 17.38 -3.80
CA GLN A 80 5.53 16.68 -4.40
C GLN A 80 5.87 15.19 -4.56
N PRO A 81 4.98 14.26 -4.17
CA PRO A 81 5.18 12.84 -4.44
C PRO A 81 5.28 12.58 -5.95
N PRO A 82 6.16 11.68 -6.40
CA PRO A 82 6.14 11.22 -7.78
C PRO A 82 4.80 10.58 -8.14
N ASN A 83 4.41 10.61 -9.41
CA ASN A 83 3.22 9.89 -9.86
C ASN A 83 3.36 8.39 -9.65
N ILE A 84 2.23 7.69 -9.46
CA ILE A 84 2.21 6.21 -9.41
C ILE A 84 2.56 5.68 -10.81
N PRO A 85 3.65 4.91 -10.97
CA PRO A 85 4.01 4.32 -12.25
C PRO A 85 2.93 3.35 -12.76
N GLU A 86 2.72 3.33 -14.07
CA GLU A 86 1.71 2.47 -14.71
C GLU A 86 1.94 0.99 -14.40
N GLU A 87 3.20 0.57 -14.25
CA GLU A 87 3.54 -0.80 -13.86
C GLU A 87 2.95 -1.18 -12.50
N LEU A 88 2.98 -0.25 -11.52
CA LEU A 88 2.36 -0.50 -10.22
C LEU A 88 0.84 -0.59 -10.32
N ARG A 89 0.21 0.26 -11.15
CA ARG A 89 -1.24 0.21 -11.40
C ARG A 89 -1.65 -1.10 -12.04
N LYS A 90 -0.91 -1.56 -13.05
CA LYS A 90 -1.14 -2.86 -13.69
C LYS A 90 -1.06 -4.01 -12.68
N PHE A 91 -0.09 -3.98 -11.77
CA PHE A 91 -0.02 -5.01 -10.74
C PHE A 91 -1.21 -5.03 -9.79
N VAL A 92 -1.80 -3.88 -9.47
CA VAL A 92 -3.01 -3.81 -8.66
C VAL A 92 -4.19 -4.42 -9.43
N GLN A 93 -4.35 -4.07 -10.71
CA GLN A 93 -5.39 -4.64 -11.56
C GLN A 93 -5.26 -6.16 -11.68
N ASP A 94 -4.06 -6.67 -11.99
CA ASP A 94 -3.79 -8.10 -12.09
C ASP A 94 -4.05 -8.82 -10.75
N ALA A 95 -3.74 -8.20 -9.62
CA ALA A 95 -3.98 -8.79 -8.30
C ALA A 95 -5.47 -8.87 -7.95
N ILE A 96 -6.25 -7.86 -8.32
CA ILE A 96 -7.71 -7.84 -8.14
C ILE A 96 -8.36 -8.90 -9.03
N GLN A 97 -7.98 -8.95 -10.31
CA GLN A 97 -8.50 -9.93 -11.26
C GLN A 97 -8.27 -11.38 -10.78
N VAL A 98 -7.05 -11.70 -10.36
CA VAL A 98 -6.75 -13.04 -9.81
C VAL A 98 -7.53 -13.32 -8.53
N SER A 99 -7.78 -12.30 -7.70
CA SER A 99 -8.57 -12.45 -6.48
C SER A 99 -10.05 -12.67 -6.80
N HIS A 100 -10.60 -12.00 -7.81
CA HIS A 100 -11.94 -12.24 -8.33
C HIS A 100 -12.10 -13.67 -8.80
N GLU A 101 -11.18 -14.17 -9.64
CA GLU A 101 -11.21 -15.56 -10.13
C GLU A 101 -11.23 -16.58 -8.97
N PHE A 102 -10.48 -16.31 -7.90
CA PHE A 102 -10.46 -17.16 -6.71
C PHE A 102 -11.76 -17.09 -5.90
N LEU A 103 -12.32 -15.89 -5.71
CA LEU A 103 -13.57 -15.68 -4.99
C LEU A 103 -14.77 -16.23 -5.79
N GLU A 104 -14.74 -16.11 -7.12
CA GLU A 104 -15.74 -16.67 -8.01
C GLU A 104 -15.86 -18.19 -7.85
N GLN A 105 -14.74 -18.89 -7.78
CA GLN A 105 -14.71 -20.34 -7.57
C GLN A 105 -15.28 -20.78 -6.21
N SER A 106 -15.21 -19.92 -5.19
CA SER A 106 -15.63 -20.25 -3.82
C SER A 106 -17.02 -19.75 -3.46
N MET A 107 -17.51 -18.68 -4.10
CA MET A 107 -18.71 -17.97 -3.67
C MET A 107 -19.49 -17.28 -4.80
N GLY A 108 -19.07 -17.37 -6.07
CA GLY A 108 -19.78 -16.81 -7.24
C GLY A 108 -19.45 -15.34 -7.57
N VAL A 109 -19.71 -14.94 -8.82
CA VAL A 109 -19.26 -13.67 -9.43
C VAL A 109 -19.75 -12.42 -8.72
N ALA A 110 -21.06 -12.30 -8.47
CA ALA A 110 -21.61 -11.10 -7.83
C ALA A 110 -21.01 -10.88 -6.43
N ASN A 111 -20.80 -11.97 -5.69
CA ASN A 111 -20.20 -11.93 -4.36
C ASN A 111 -18.71 -11.58 -4.42
N ALA A 112 -17.98 -11.97 -5.46
CA ALA A 112 -16.56 -11.64 -5.62
C ALA A 112 -16.34 -10.13 -5.81
N VAL A 113 -17.13 -9.49 -6.67
CA VAL A 113 -17.04 -8.04 -6.95
C VAL A 113 -17.50 -7.21 -5.74
N GLU A 114 -18.54 -7.66 -5.04
CA GLU A 114 -19.00 -7.00 -3.80
C GLU A 114 -17.91 -7.04 -2.71
N LYS A 115 -17.22 -8.17 -2.58
CA LYS A 115 -16.22 -8.40 -1.53
C LYS A 115 -14.90 -7.69 -1.79
N LEU A 116 -14.50 -7.59 -3.05
CA LEU A 116 -13.30 -6.89 -3.47
C LEU A 116 -13.63 -6.01 -4.69
N PRO A 117 -14.05 -4.75 -4.49
CA PRO A 117 -14.33 -3.87 -5.62
C PRO A 117 -13.09 -3.62 -6.49
N SER A 118 -13.30 -3.38 -7.78
CA SER A 118 -12.27 -2.80 -8.64
C SER A 118 -11.81 -1.45 -8.09
N MET A 119 -10.55 -1.08 -8.32
CA MET A 119 -10.01 0.21 -7.88
C MET A 119 -9.04 0.82 -8.89
N SER A 120 -8.88 2.15 -8.80
CA SER A 120 -7.84 2.91 -9.50
C SER A 120 -7.05 3.71 -8.46
N PRO A 121 -5.87 3.24 -8.01
CA PRO A 121 -5.14 3.90 -6.94
C PRO A 121 -4.60 5.27 -7.37
N ASP A 122 -4.85 6.24 -6.51
CA ASP A 122 -4.27 7.59 -6.47
C ASP A 122 -3.27 7.78 -5.31
N ILE A 123 -3.20 6.80 -4.40
CA ILE A 123 -2.25 6.71 -3.30
C ILE A 123 -1.46 5.40 -3.39
N CYS A 124 -0.13 5.48 -3.28
CA CYS A 124 0.73 4.33 -3.02
C CYS A 124 1.79 4.69 -1.98
N LEU A 125 1.74 4.01 -0.84
CA LEU A 125 2.67 4.20 0.27
C LEU A 125 3.75 3.12 0.22
N VAL A 126 5.00 3.53 -0.02
CA VAL A 126 6.13 2.61 -0.13
C VAL A 126 6.92 2.63 1.16
N ASN A 127 6.93 1.50 1.88
CA ASN A 127 7.69 1.32 3.11
C ASN A 127 8.95 0.48 2.87
N PHE A 128 10.09 1.00 3.31
CA PHE A 128 11.35 0.28 3.38
C PHE A 128 11.68 -0.06 4.85
N TYR A 129 11.76 -1.36 5.13
CA TYR A 129 12.11 -1.88 6.45
C TYR A 129 13.56 -2.37 6.44
N GLY A 130 14.37 -1.82 7.34
CA GLY A 130 15.68 -2.39 7.65
C GLY A 130 15.55 -3.68 8.48
N THR A 131 16.68 -4.23 8.91
CA THR A 131 16.72 -5.50 9.68
C THR A 131 15.94 -5.44 11.00
N SER A 132 15.91 -4.29 11.66
CA SER A 132 15.11 -4.05 12.89
C SER A 132 13.79 -3.33 12.63
N GLY A 133 13.39 -3.21 11.36
CA GLY A 133 12.23 -2.43 10.96
C GLY A 133 10.93 -3.05 11.44
N LYS A 134 10.03 -2.21 11.96
CA LYS A 134 8.72 -2.64 12.47
C LYS A 134 7.69 -1.53 12.33
N LEU A 135 6.44 -1.93 12.21
CA LEU A 135 5.27 -1.06 12.26
C LEU A 135 4.28 -1.66 13.25
N GLY A 136 3.78 -0.84 14.17
CA GLY A 136 2.78 -1.27 15.15
C GLY A 136 1.46 -1.66 14.48
N LEU A 137 0.63 -2.41 15.20
CA LEU A 137 -0.73 -2.70 14.77
C LEU A 137 -1.51 -1.39 14.64
N HIS A 138 -2.12 -1.18 13.47
CA HIS A 138 -2.92 0.00 13.18
C HIS A 138 -4.02 -0.35 12.19
N GLN A 139 -5.04 0.51 12.12
CA GLN A 139 -6.09 0.46 11.11
C GLN A 139 -5.86 1.58 10.10
N VAL A 140 -6.20 1.32 8.84
CA VAL A 140 -6.23 2.33 7.79
C VAL A 140 -7.65 2.88 7.75
N HIS A 141 -7.88 4.03 8.36
CA HIS A 141 -9.21 4.67 8.44
C HIS A 141 -9.45 5.72 7.36
N GLU A 142 -8.38 6.19 6.72
CA GLU A 142 -8.43 7.34 5.82
C GLU A 142 -8.54 6.85 4.37
N LEU A 143 -9.76 6.81 3.85
CA LEU A 143 -10.06 7.01 2.44
C LEU A 143 -10.94 8.26 2.41
N LEU A 144 -10.67 9.18 1.49
CA LEU A 144 -11.47 10.41 1.35
C LEU A 144 -12.96 10.04 1.39
N SER A 145 -13.69 10.65 2.33
CA SER A 145 -15.15 10.70 2.23
C SER A 145 -15.52 11.05 0.79
N PRO A 146 -16.53 10.40 0.18
CA PRO A 146 -17.00 10.86 -1.12
C PRO A 146 -17.29 12.36 -0.99
N MET A 147 -16.67 13.18 -1.83
CA MET A 147 -17.15 14.54 -2.05
C MET A 147 -18.59 14.39 -2.54
N ILE A 148 -19.54 14.65 -1.65
CA ILE A 148 -20.95 14.88 -1.97
C ILE A 148 -21.04 16.24 -2.66
#